data_AF-F2PVA6-F1
#
_entry.id   AF-F2PVA6-F1
#
_cell.length_a   1.000
_cell.length_b   1.000
_cell.length_c   1.000
_cell.angle_alpha   90.00
_cell.angle_beta   90.00
_cell.angle_gamma   90.00
#
_symmetry.space_group_name_H-M   'P 1'
#
loop_
_entity.id
_entity.type
_entity.pdbx_description
1 polymer ?
#
loop_
_entity_poly.entity_id
_entity_poly.type
_entity_poly.pdbx_seq_one_letter_code
_entity_poly.pdbx_strand_id
1 'polypeptide(L)'
;MTDKYRVFVATYFRQGITSDKRNRTILKYATYHWAIWIEGKKSTGPGHCFDVKEHPPFSNFPNSGGWKYECRHENLAESHGMLGRMMIGKLPKGVTVQDVDGLLQGILYQNQTRRLSRTVSAGSRLQSEYSRRKAGQTTLILTNS
;
A
#
# COMPACT_ATOMS: atom_id res chain seq x y z
N MET A 1 27.56 21.67 4.94
CA MET A 1 26.67 21.05 5.96
C MET A 1 25.70 20.15 5.22
N THR A 2 25.63 18.86 5.53
CA THR A 2 24.65 17.94 4.91
C THR A 2 23.25 18.42 5.25
N ASP A 3 22.42 18.69 4.24
CA ASP A 3 21.05 19.13 4.46
C ASP A 3 20.30 18.06 5.25
N LYS A 4 19.75 18.47 6.40
CA LYS A 4 18.96 17.58 7.25
C LYS A 4 17.59 17.44 6.61
N TYR A 5 17.22 16.22 6.22
CA TYR A 5 15.86 15.94 5.76
C TYR A 5 14.88 15.91 6.94
N ARG A 6 13.70 16.49 6.72
CA ARG A 6 12.55 16.43 7.62
C ARG A 6 11.57 15.39 7.09
N VAL A 7 10.93 14.68 8.00
CA VAL A 7 9.92 13.67 7.68
C VAL A 7 8.57 14.18 8.14
N PHE A 8 7.57 14.02 7.30
CA PHE A 8 6.21 14.45 7.52
C PHE A 8 5.23 13.32 7.20
N VAL A 9 4.05 13.40 7.82
CA VAL A 9 2.85 12.75 7.30
C VAL A 9 2.09 13.80 6.50
N ALA A 10 1.93 13.55 5.19
CA ALA A 10 1.17 14.39 4.29
C ALA A 10 -0.22 13.80 4.06
N THR A 11 -1.24 14.64 4.01
CA THR A 11 -2.63 14.26 3.71
C THR A 11 -3.02 14.83 2.36
N TYR A 12 -3.74 14.04 1.57
CA TYR A 12 -4.13 14.33 0.21
C TYR A 12 -5.63 14.09 0.00
N PHE A 13 -6.19 14.83 -0.95
CA PHE A 13 -7.44 14.44 -1.60
C PHE A 13 -7.24 13.14 -2.39
N ARG A 14 -8.19 12.20 -2.29
CA ARG A 14 -8.33 11.08 -3.22
C ARG A 14 -9.12 11.56 -4.42
N GLN A 15 -8.47 11.67 -5.58
CA GLN A 15 -9.12 12.07 -6.82
C GLN A 15 -10.37 11.24 -7.09
N GLY A 16 -11.46 11.92 -7.48
CA GLY A 16 -12.77 11.31 -7.75
C GLY A 16 -13.54 10.84 -6.51
N ILE A 17 -12.90 10.70 -5.34
CA ILE A 17 -13.55 10.20 -4.11
C ILE A 17 -13.86 11.35 -3.16
N THR A 18 -12.87 12.19 -2.83
CA THR A 18 -13.08 13.26 -1.83
C THR A 18 -13.96 14.41 -2.32
N SER A 19 -13.97 14.64 -3.63
CA SER A 19 -14.77 15.71 -4.24
C SER A 19 -16.28 15.48 -4.08
N ASP A 20 -16.72 14.21 -4.00
CA ASP A 20 -18.12 13.87 -3.77
C ASP A 20 -18.49 14.08 -2.28
N LYS A 21 -19.47 14.97 -2.04
CA LYS A 21 -20.00 15.25 -0.70
C LYS A 21 -20.61 14.02 -0.03
N ARG A 22 -21.27 13.12 -0.79
CA ARG A 22 -21.87 11.90 -0.25
C ARG A 22 -20.79 10.96 0.28
N ASN A 23 -19.71 10.80 -0.47
CA ASN A 23 -18.56 10.00 -0.06
C ASN A 23 -17.93 10.55 1.23
N ARG A 24 -17.80 11.87 1.37
CA ARG A 24 -17.29 12.47 2.62
C ARG A 24 -18.14 12.15 3.84
N THR A 25 -19.46 12.04 3.68
CA THR A 25 -20.36 11.64 4.77
C THR A 25 -20.26 10.15 5.08
N ILE A 26 -20.26 9.30 4.05
CA ILE A 26 -20.32 7.84 4.20
C ILE A 26 -18.95 7.27 4.62
N LEU A 27 -17.90 7.63 3.90
CA LEU A 27 -16.54 7.09 4.07
C LEU A 27 -15.71 7.91 5.07
N LYS A 28 -16.16 9.12 5.44
CA LYS A 28 -15.49 10.00 6.42
C LYS A 28 -14.00 10.14 6.10
N TYR A 29 -13.12 9.71 7.00
CA TYR A 29 -11.67 9.83 6.83
C TYR A 29 -11.12 8.95 5.69
N ALA A 30 -11.83 7.89 5.28
CA ALA A 30 -11.39 7.03 4.17
C ALA A 30 -11.54 7.70 2.79
N THR A 31 -12.18 8.88 2.70
CA THR A 31 -12.12 9.70 1.48
C THR A 31 -10.78 10.37 1.26
N TYR A 32 -9.91 10.40 2.27
CA TYR A 32 -8.60 11.04 2.19
C TYR A 32 -7.50 9.98 2.04
N HIS A 33 -6.37 10.42 1.53
CA HIS A 33 -5.16 9.61 1.38
C HIS A 33 -4.05 10.20 2.21
N TRP A 34 -3.11 9.38 2.67
CA TRP A 34 -1.94 9.87 3.38
C TRP A 34 -0.67 9.25 2.79
N ALA A 35 0.43 9.99 2.93
CA ALA A 35 1.74 9.60 2.45
C ALA A 35 2.81 9.99 3.46
N ILE A 36 3.97 9.35 3.39
CA ILE A 36 5.18 9.88 3.99
C ILE A 36 5.76 10.91 3.03
N TRP A 37 6.10 12.09 3.57
CA TRP A 37 6.73 13.16 2.80
C TRP A 37 8.10 13.49 3.38
N ILE A 38 9.11 13.60 2.53
CA ILE A 38 10.47 13.96 2.93
C ILE A 38 10.94 15.15 2.11
N GLU A 39 11.48 16.15 2.81
CA GLU A 39 12.07 17.33 2.17
C GLU A 39 13.26 17.86 2.95
N GLY A 40 14.13 18.62 2.28
CA GLY A 40 15.23 19.30 2.94
C GLY A 40 14.72 20.33 3.98
N LYS A 41 15.46 20.53 5.07
CA LYS A 41 15.10 21.50 6.13
C LYS A 41 14.79 22.91 5.62
N LYS A 42 15.43 23.33 4.52
CA LYS A 42 15.25 24.65 3.90
C LYS A 42 14.47 24.57 2.58
N SER A 43 13.83 23.43 2.29
CA SER A 43 12.99 23.30 1.11
C SER A 43 11.83 24.28 1.17
N THR A 44 11.56 24.94 0.05
CA THR A 44 10.43 25.85 -0.16
C THR A 44 9.28 25.18 -0.91
N GLY A 45 9.36 23.86 -1.15
CA GLY A 45 8.32 23.16 -1.90
C GLY A 45 8.71 21.76 -2.38
N PRO A 46 9.90 21.58 -3.00
CA PRO A 46 10.32 20.27 -3.49
C PRO A 46 10.48 19.23 -2.39
N GLY A 47 9.97 18.03 -2.63
CA GLY A 47 10.14 16.88 -1.74
C GLY A 47 9.79 15.56 -2.42
N HIS A 48 9.89 14.51 -1.62
CA HIS A 48 9.62 13.14 -2.03
C HIS A 48 8.41 12.63 -1.29
N CYS A 49 7.40 12.21 -2.04
CA CYS A 49 6.19 11.59 -1.56
C CYS A 49 6.32 10.07 -1.72
N PHE A 50 6.09 9.35 -0.63
CA PHE A 50 6.07 7.90 -0.58
C PHE A 50 4.67 7.46 -0.18
N ASP A 51 3.94 6.87 -1.13
CA ASP A 51 2.57 6.43 -0.90
C ASP A 51 2.26 5.05 -1.46
N VAL A 52 1.15 4.49 -0.97
CA VAL A 52 0.54 3.29 -1.52
C VAL A 52 -0.84 3.66 -2.02
N LYS A 53 -1.06 3.58 -3.33
CA LYS A 53 -2.31 3.96 -3.99
C LYS A 53 -2.95 2.78 -4.68
N GLU A 54 -4.27 2.78 -4.70
CA GLU A 54 -5.04 1.83 -5.49
C GLU A 54 -5.13 2.33 -6.93
N HIS A 55 -4.63 1.54 -7.87
CA HIS A 55 -4.75 1.82 -9.30
C HIS A 55 -5.90 1.01 -9.89
N PRO A 56 -6.77 1.63 -10.71
CA PRO A 56 -7.75 0.88 -11.46
C PRO A 56 -7.03 -0.05 -12.46
N PRO A 57 -7.61 -1.21 -12.78
CA PRO A 57 -7.10 -2.05 -13.85
C PRO A 57 -7.23 -1.32 -15.19
N PHE A 58 -6.22 -1.44 -16.04
CA PHE A 58 -6.32 -1.03 -17.44
C PHE A 58 -7.28 -1.96 -18.18
N SER A 59 -8.11 -1.38 -19.04
CA SER A 59 -9.13 -2.10 -19.83
C SER A 59 -8.54 -3.21 -20.71
N ASN A 60 -7.30 -3.03 -21.17
CA ASN A 60 -6.57 -3.97 -22.03
C ASN A 60 -5.72 -4.99 -21.25
N PHE A 61 -5.60 -4.87 -19.93
CA PHE A 61 -4.81 -5.80 -19.13
C PHE A 61 -5.53 -6.17 -17.82
N PRO A 62 -6.42 -7.17 -17.86
CA PRO A 62 -7.09 -7.69 -16.66
C PRO A 62 -6.03 -8.08 -15.62
N ASN A 63 -6.21 -7.67 -14.37
CA ASN A 63 -5.27 -7.81 -13.23
C ASN A 63 -4.13 -6.79 -13.14
N SER A 64 -4.10 -5.73 -13.95
CA SER A 64 -3.12 -4.64 -13.80
C SER A 64 -3.41 -3.66 -12.65
N GLY A 65 -4.59 -3.77 -12.04
CA GLY A 65 -5.05 -2.91 -10.95
C GLY A 65 -4.55 -3.36 -9.57
N GLY A 66 -4.93 -2.60 -8.54
CA GLY A 66 -4.65 -2.90 -7.13
C GLY A 66 -3.71 -1.90 -6.47
N TRP A 67 -3.34 -2.20 -5.22
CA TRP A 67 -2.50 -1.33 -4.40
C TRP A 67 -1.03 -1.41 -4.83
N LYS A 68 -0.47 -0.27 -5.21
CA LYS A 68 0.92 -0.12 -5.64
C LYS A 68 1.62 0.94 -4.80
N TYR A 69 2.87 0.67 -4.51
CA TYR A 69 3.77 1.65 -3.92
C TYR A 69 4.29 2.59 -4.99
N GLU A 70 4.36 3.87 -4.67
CA GLU A 70 4.95 4.90 -5.52
C GLU A 70 5.89 5.80 -4.70
N CYS A 71 7.04 6.13 -5.29
CA CYS A 71 7.92 7.19 -4.83
C CYS A 71 7.91 8.28 -5.89
N ARG A 72 7.43 9.48 -5.54
CA ARG A 72 7.20 10.58 -6.47
C ARG A 72 7.94 11.81 -6.00
N HIS A 73 8.65 12.48 -6.91
CA HIS A 73 9.17 13.81 -6.64
C HIS A 73 8.06 14.81 -6.93
N GLU A 74 7.72 15.62 -5.93
CA GLU A 74 6.62 16.58 -5.99
C GLU A 74 7.09 17.94 -5.49
N ASN A 75 6.45 19.00 -5.98
CA ASN A 75 6.56 20.33 -5.41
C ASN A 75 5.26 20.67 -4.67
N LEU A 76 5.36 21.06 -3.39
CA LEU A 76 4.21 21.46 -2.58
C LEU A 76 3.37 22.54 -3.26
N ALA A 77 4.01 23.54 -3.88
CA ALA A 77 3.32 24.66 -4.52
C ALA A 77 2.48 24.23 -5.72
N GLU A 78 2.84 23.12 -6.35
CA GLU A 78 2.19 22.56 -7.54
C GLU A 78 1.29 21.37 -7.20
N SER A 79 1.35 20.88 -5.95
CA SER A 79 0.58 19.72 -5.50
C SER A 79 -0.87 20.13 -5.23
N HIS A 80 -1.67 20.23 -6.30
CA HIS A 80 -3.11 20.53 -6.23
C HIS A 80 -3.93 19.51 -5.41
N GLY A 81 -3.32 18.37 -5.05
CA GLY A 81 -3.96 17.32 -4.25
C GLY A 81 -3.61 17.34 -2.77
N MET A 82 -2.53 18.00 -2.33
CA MET A 82 -2.10 17.94 -0.93
C MET A 82 -2.91 18.94 -0.09
N LEU A 83 -3.51 18.45 0.98
CA LEU A 83 -4.26 19.25 1.96
C LEU A 83 -3.35 19.92 2.97
N GLY A 84 -2.26 19.23 3.33
CA GLY A 84 -1.31 19.69 4.31
C GLY A 84 -0.43 18.55 4.80
N ARG A 85 0.55 18.90 5.62
CA ARG A 85 1.52 17.94 6.17
C ARG A 85 1.94 18.34 7.58
N MET A 86 2.15 17.34 8.42
CA MET A 86 2.62 17.52 9.80
C MET A 86 4.01 16.91 9.95
N MET A 87 4.97 17.67 10.49
CA MET A 87 6.32 17.17 10.73
C MET A 87 6.26 16.13 11.85
N ILE A 88 6.80 14.94 11.59
CA ILE A 88 6.88 13.86 12.58
C ILE A 88 8.33 13.57 13.00
N GLY A 89 9.31 14.08 12.26
CA GLY A 89 10.71 13.82 12.60
C GLY A 89 11.71 14.31 11.56
N LYS A 90 12.90 13.72 11.63
CA LYS A 90 14.06 14.02 10.77
C LYS A 90 14.75 12.73 10.43
N LEU A 91 15.36 12.66 9.25
CA LEU A 91 16.21 11.53 8.92
C LEU A 91 17.51 11.56 9.76
N PRO A 92 18.02 10.40 10.19
CA PRO A 92 19.33 10.31 10.81
C PRO A 92 20.43 10.82 9.88
N LYS A 93 21.56 11.24 10.45
CA LYS A 93 22.70 11.73 9.66
C LYS A 93 23.22 10.60 8.77
N GLY A 94 23.40 10.89 7.48
CA GLY A 94 23.89 9.93 6.49
C GLY A 94 22.81 9.08 5.83
N VAL A 95 21.56 9.12 6.33
CA VAL A 95 20.43 8.46 5.67
C VAL A 95 19.90 9.34 4.55
N THR A 96 19.79 8.76 3.36
CA THR A 96 19.29 9.40 2.15
C THR A 96 17.81 9.09 1.92
N VAL A 97 17.20 9.83 0.99
CA VAL A 97 15.84 9.57 0.50
C VAL A 97 15.77 8.19 -0.16
N GLN A 98 16.83 7.79 -0.88
CA GLN A 98 16.94 6.48 -1.53
C GLN A 98 16.98 5.33 -0.53
N ASP A 99 17.66 5.51 0.61
CA ASP A 99 17.66 4.49 1.67
C ASP A 99 16.25 4.27 2.23
N VAL A 100 15.48 5.36 2.39
CA VAL A 100 14.08 5.28 2.83
C VAL A 100 13.22 4.60 1.77
N ASP A 101 13.39 4.94 0.50
CA ASP A 101 12.67 4.30 -0.61
C ASP A 101 12.90 2.78 -0.61
N GLY A 102 14.16 2.35 -0.56
CA GLY A 102 14.52 0.94 -0.52
C GLY A 102 13.94 0.21 0.70
N LEU A 103 13.95 0.85 1.87
CA LEU A 103 13.36 0.30 3.09
C LEU A 103 11.83 0.11 2.95
N LEU A 104 11.12 1.14 2.49
CA LEU A 104 9.66 1.10 2.33
C LEU A 104 9.22 0.07 1.27
N GLN A 105 9.93 0.02 0.15
CA GLN A 105 9.73 -1.02 -0.86
C GLN A 105 9.90 -2.42 -0.26
N GLY A 106 10.99 -2.65 0.48
CA GLY A 106 11.27 -3.94 1.13
C GLY A 106 10.16 -4.40 2.09
N ILE A 107 9.63 -3.49 2.90
CA ILE A 107 8.51 -3.78 3.82
C ILE A 107 7.26 -4.22 3.05
N LEU A 108 6.94 -3.53 1.95
CA LEU A 108 5.75 -3.81 1.16
C LEU A 108 5.86 -5.13 0.40
N TYR A 109 7.02 -5.44 -0.18
CA TYR A 109 7.28 -6.72 -0.83
C TYR A 109 7.14 -7.89 0.15
N GLN A 110 7.74 -7.80 1.35
CA GLN A 110 7.63 -8.86 2.36
C GLN A 110 6.17 -9.12 2.79
N ASN A 111 5.36 -8.06 2.88
CA ASN A 111 3.94 -8.19 3.22
C ASN A 111 3.12 -8.84 2.11
N GLN A 112 3.44 -8.57 0.84
CA GLN A 112 2.82 -9.26 -0.29
C GLN A 112 3.20 -10.75 -0.30
N THR A 113 4.48 -11.09 -0.13
CA THR A 113 4.94 -12.48 -0.07
C THR A 113 4.27 -13.24 1.07
N ARG A 114 4.20 -12.66 2.28
CA ARG A 114 3.50 -13.28 3.43
C ARG A 114 2.03 -13.53 3.17
N ARG A 115 1.31 -12.59 2.52
CA ARG A 115 -0.10 -12.78 2.16
C ARG A 115 -0.27 -13.95 1.19
N LEU A 116 0.57 -14.02 0.15
CA LEU A 116 0.55 -15.12 -0.82
C LEU A 116 0.85 -16.46 -0.15
N SER A 117 1.86 -16.55 0.72
CA SER A 117 2.17 -17.79 1.46
C SER A 117 1.00 -18.25 2.34
N ARG A 118 0.26 -17.34 2.98
CA ARG A 118 -0.92 -17.68 3.79
C ARG A 118 -2.08 -18.17 2.93
N THR A 119 -2.32 -17.54 1.77
CA THR A 119 -3.35 -17.99 0.83
C THR A 119 -3.04 -19.38 0.28
N VAL A 120 -1.78 -19.64 -0.09
CA VAL A 120 -1.33 -20.97 -0.55
C VAL A 120 -1.48 -22.02 0.56
N SER A 121 -1.12 -21.69 1.79
CA SER A 121 -1.28 -22.58 2.95
C SER A 121 -2.75 -22.89 3.28
N ALA A 122 -3.64 -21.91 3.14
CA ALA A 122 -5.08 -22.14 3.30
C ALA A 122 -5.64 -23.02 2.18
N GLY A 123 -5.23 -22.78 0.93
CA GLY A 123 -5.64 -23.60 -0.22
C GLY A 123 -5.17 -25.05 -0.12
N SER A 124 -3.92 -25.28 0.31
CA SER A 124 -3.39 -26.63 0.50
C SER A 124 -4.08 -27.36 1.65
N ARG A 125 -4.43 -26.65 2.73
CA ARG A 125 -5.22 -27.22 3.83
C ARG A 125 -6.61 -27.64 3.38
N LEU A 126 -7.31 -26.80 2.62
CA LEU A 126 -8.64 -27.11 2.08
C LEU A 126 -8.60 -28.29 1.08
N GLN A 127 -7.60 -28.36 0.21
CA GLN A 127 -7.41 -29.52 -0.66
C GLN A 127 -7.10 -30.80 0.13
N SER A 128 -6.30 -30.72 1.19
CA SER A 128 -5.99 -31.86 2.05
C SER A 128 -7.24 -32.39 2.78
N GLU A 129 -8.10 -31.49 3.26
CA GLU A 129 -9.36 -31.83 3.91
C GLU A 129 -10.39 -32.39 2.92
N TYR A 130 -10.46 -31.82 1.72
CA TYR A 130 -11.30 -32.35 0.63
C TYR A 130 -10.88 -33.76 0.22
N SER A 131 -9.57 -34.00 0.02
CA SER A 131 -9.04 -35.32 -0.33
C SER A 131 -9.25 -36.35 0.78
N ARG A 132 -9.09 -35.98 2.06
CA ARG A 132 -9.42 -36.86 3.20
C ARG A 132 -10.90 -37.21 3.26
N ARG A 133 -11.79 -36.25 3.00
CA ARG A 133 -13.25 -36.51 2.98
C ARG A 133 -13.65 -37.42 1.82
N LYS A 134 -13.05 -37.25 0.63
CA LYS A 134 -13.24 -38.18 -0.50
C LYS A 134 -12.74 -39.59 -0.17
N ALA A 135 -11.53 -39.71 0.38
CA ALA A 135 -10.97 -41.02 0.75
C ALA A 135 -11.80 -41.75 1.81
N GLY A 136 -12.32 -41.02 2.81
CA GLY A 136 -13.22 -41.58 3.83
C GLY A 136 -14.61 -41.95 3.32
N GLN A 137 -15.09 -41.35 2.23
CA GLN A 137 -16.34 -41.77 1.57
C GLN A 137 -16.15 -43.00 0.68
N THR A 138 -14.95 -43.23 0.12
CA THR A 138 -14.67 -44.41 -0.72
C THR A 138 -14.54 -45.70 0.09
N THR A 139 -14.25 -45.65 1.40
CA THR A 139 -14.14 -46.86 2.25
C THR A 139 -15.50 -47.46 2.65
N LEU A 140 -16.63 -46.76 2.46
CA LEU A 140 -17.96 -47.23 2.88
C LEU A 140 -18.77 -47.95 1.78
N ILE A 141 -18.21 -48.13 0.58
CA ILE A 141 -18.87 -48.86 -0.51
C ILE A 141 -17.92 -49.96 -0.97
N LEU A 142 -17.86 -51.07 -0.23
CA LEU A 142 -17.45 -52.42 -0.69
C LEU A 142 -17.46 -53.36 0.54
N THR A 143 -18.65 -53.63 1.07
CA THR A 143 -18.98 -54.88 1.79
C THR A 143 -20.49 -54.94 1.88
N ASN A 144 -21.11 -55.61 0.91
CA ASN A 144 -22.33 -56.37 1.13
C ASN A 144 -22.45 -57.40 -0.01
N SER A 145 -22.22 -58.65 0.41
CA SER A 145 -22.80 -59.92 -0.05
C SER A 145 -22.71 -60.30 -1.51
#